data_AF-A0A497AU38-F1
#
_entry.id   AF-A0A497AU38-F1
#
_cell.length_a   1.000
_cell.length_b   1.000
_cell.length_c   1.000
_cell.angle_alpha   90.00
_cell.angle_beta   90.00
_cell.angle_gamma   90.00
#
_symmetry.space_group_name_H-M   'P 1'
#
loop_
_entity.id
_entity.type
_entity.pdbx_description
1 polymer ?
#
loop_
_entity_poly.entity_id
_entity_poly.type
_entity_poly.pdbx_seq_one_letter_code
_entity_poly.pdbx_strand_id
1 'polypeptide(L)'
;MSGEHREPEKWRFTNALMRQAILAIGEVMGERGLKIVLRQAGLARYVDDLPPNDLKQGVATTEYAALNQAVEEFYGRAGKGMLQRIGRATFRYGVEEQATLMNVAGAALKVMPRKMRVKFILTQMAKSLMDVNAETDIEVQETDEGFVL
;
A
#
# COMPACT_ATOMS: atom_id res chain seq x y z
N MET A 1 32.63 -6.05 13.00
CA MET A 1 31.70 -7.13 13.40
C MET A 1 30.34 -6.78 12.85
N SER A 2 29.91 -7.50 11.81
CA SER A 2 28.63 -7.27 11.13
C SER A 2 27.51 -7.76 12.03
N GLY A 3 26.69 -6.85 12.55
CA GLY A 3 25.47 -7.23 13.25
C GLY A 3 24.50 -7.78 12.21
N GLU A 4 24.21 -9.09 12.26
CA GLU A 4 23.03 -9.64 11.61
C GLU A 4 21.82 -8.87 12.14
N HIS A 5 21.23 -8.02 11.31
CA HIS A 5 19.95 -7.37 11.58
C HIS A 5 18.85 -8.42 11.40
N ARG A 6 18.74 -9.35 12.35
CA ARG A 6 17.60 -10.26 12.43
C ARG A 6 16.44 -9.47 13.02
N GLU A 7 15.49 -9.10 12.16
CA GLU A 7 14.21 -8.54 12.60
C GLU A 7 13.55 -9.48 13.61
N PRO A 8 12.89 -8.95 14.65
CA PRO A 8 12.05 -9.79 15.48
C PRO A 8 10.94 -10.37 14.59
N GLU A 9 10.76 -11.68 14.68
CA GLU A 9 9.80 -12.56 13.97
C GLU A 9 8.34 -12.04 13.92
N LYS A 10 8.06 -10.99 14.69
CA LYS A 10 6.81 -10.29 14.95
C LYS A 10 6.29 -9.40 13.83
N TRP A 11 7.14 -8.66 13.10
CA TRP A 11 6.64 -7.60 12.22
C TRP A 11 6.21 -8.20 10.87
N ARG A 12 4.90 -8.29 10.70
CA ARG A 12 4.26 -8.87 9.54
C ARG A 12 3.41 -7.82 8.83
N PHE A 13 3.33 -7.95 7.52
CA PHE A 13 2.56 -7.11 6.63
C PHE A 13 1.46 -7.92 5.96
N THR A 14 0.34 -7.25 5.67
CA THR A 14 -0.85 -7.88 5.11
C THR A 14 -0.59 -8.36 3.68
N ASN A 15 -0.95 -9.60 3.38
CA ASN A 15 -0.73 -10.23 2.07
C ASN A 15 -1.39 -9.43 0.93
N ALA A 16 -2.68 -9.08 1.08
CA ALA A 16 -3.41 -8.30 0.09
C ALA A 16 -2.76 -6.93 -0.19
N LEU A 17 -2.23 -6.24 0.84
CA LEU A 17 -1.58 -4.94 0.65
C LEU A 17 -0.25 -5.07 -0.11
N MET A 18 0.55 -6.11 0.19
CA MET A 18 1.76 -6.39 -0.58
C MET A 18 1.42 -6.72 -2.03
N ARG A 19 0.41 -7.56 -2.25
CA ARG A 19 -0.08 -7.93 -3.58
C ARG A 19 -0.49 -6.68 -4.37
N GLN A 20 -1.29 -5.79 -3.78
CA GLN A 20 -1.71 -4.54 -4.41
C GLN A 20 -0.52 -3.62 -4.74
N ALA A 21 0.46 -3.51 -3.84
CA ALA A 21 1.67 -2.72 -4.11
C ALA A 21 2.46 -3.25 -5.31
N ILE A 22 2.63 -4.58 -5.43
CA ILE A 22 3.30 -5.22 -6.57
C ILE A 22 2.53 -4.97 -7.88
N LEU A 23 1.20 -5.11 -7.85
CA LEU A 23 0.35 -4.84 -9.03
C LEU A 23 0.41 -3.35 -9.44
N ALA A 24 0.38 -2.43 -8.48
CA ALA A 24 0.50 -0.99 -8.73
C ALA A 24 1.86 -0.61 -9.34
N ILE A 25 2.95 -1.24 -8.89
CA ILE A 25 4.27 -1.09 -9.51
C ILE A 25 4.22 -1.58 -10.97
N GLY A 26 3.62 -2.75 -11.23
CA GLY A 26 3.45 -3.28 -12.58
C GLY A 26 2.65 -2.36 -13.50
N GLU A 27 1.58 -1.76 -13.00
CA GLU A 27 0.78 -0.79 -13.75
C GLU A 27 1.57 0.47 -14.09
N VAL A 28 2.29 1.03 -13.11
CA VAL A 28 2.99 2.31 -13.27
C VAL A 28 4.30 2.18 -14.06
N MET A 29 5.04 1.09 -13.85
CA MET A 29 6.37 0.87 -14.43
C MET A 29 6.38 -0.10 -15.62
N GLY A 30 5.25 -0.78 -15.87
CA GLY A 30 5.15 -1.86 -16.84
C GLY A 30 5.80 -3.17 -16.35
N GLU A 31 5.49 -4.27 -17.04
CA GLU A 31 5.93 -5.63 -16.68
C GLU A 31 7.46 -5.77 -16.56
N ARG A 32 8.20 -5.15 -17.49
CA ARG A 32 9.67 -5.17 -17.46
C ARG A 32 10.23 -4.41 -16.26
N GLY A 33 9.66 -3.24 -15.93
CA GLY A 33 10.06 -2.46 -14.77
C GLY A 33 9.79 -3.22 -13.46
N LEU A 34 8.62 -3.83 -13.34
CA LEU A 34 8.26 -4.66 -12.20
C LEU A 34 9.25 -5.81 -11.98
N LYS A 35 9.59 -6.56 -13.05
CA LYS A 35 10.55 -7.66 -12.97
C LYS A 35 11.94 -7.22 -12.51
N ILE A 36 12.38 -6.01 -12.86
CA ILE A 36 13.66 -5.46 -12.40
C ILE A 36 13.57 -5.11 -10.91
N VAL A 37 12.54 -4.37 -10.51
CA VAL A 37 12.33 -3.97 -9.10
C VAL A 37 12.23 -5.19 -8.18
N LEU A 38 11.44 -6.20 -8.55
CA LEU A 38 11.31 -7.42 -7.76
C LEU A 38 12.64 -8.16 -7.61
N ARG A 39 13.47 -8.22 -8.66
CA ARG A 39 14.79 -8.85 -8.57
C ARG A 39 15.75 -8.05 -7.70
N GLN A 40 15.77 -6.73 -7.84
CA GLN A 40 16.61 -5.84 -7.04
C GLN A 40 16.23 -5.89 -5.56
N ALA A 41 14.95 -6.01 -5.24
CA ALA A 41 14.46 -6.18 -3.88
C ALA A 41 14.70 -7.59 -3.29
N GLY A 42 15.24 -8.56 -4.05
CA GLY A 42 15.37 -9.96 -3.61
C GLY A 42 14.04 -10.72 -3.57
N LEU A 43 13.02 -10.22 -4.26
CA LEU A 43 11.63 -10.69 -4.26
C LEU A 43 11.22 -11.34 -5.59
N ALA A 44 12.17 -11.90 -6.33
CA ALA A 44 11.94 -12.44 -7.68
C ALA A 44 10.83 -13.52 -7.74
N ARG A 45 10.56 -14.22 -6.64
CA ARG A 45 9.47 -15.20 -6.52
C ARG A 45 8.07 -14.60 -6.78
N TYR A 46 7.87 -13.32 -6.47
CA TYR A 46 6.60 -12.64 -6.73
C TYR A 46 6.36 -12.30 -8.20
N VAL A 47 7.31 -12.61 -9.10
CA VAL A 47 7.08 -12.48 -10.56
C VAL A 47 6.02 -13.46 -11.03
N ASP A 48 6.05 -14.70 -10.52
CA ASP A 48 5.16 -15.78 -10.95
C ASP A 48 4.14 -16.17 -9.87
N ASP A 49 4.42 -15.88 -8.60
CA ASP A 49 3.57 -16.27 -7.47
C ASP A 49 3.37 -15.08 -6.51
N LEU A 50 2.35 -14.26 -6.77
CA LEU A 50 2.00 -13.11 -5.94
C LEU A 50 1.55 -13.55 -4.53
N PRO A 51 1.72 -12.70 -3.49
CA PRO A 51 1.13 -12.96 -2.18
C PRO A 51 -0.38 -13.26 -2.29
N PRO A 52 -0.94 -14.14 -1.43
CA PRO A 52 -2.36 -14.44 -1.42
C PRO A 52 -3.22 -13.17 -1.33
N ASN A 53 -4.37 -13.15 -1.98
CA ASN A 53 -5.33 -12.05 -1.81
C ASN A 53 -6.17 -12.27 -0.54
N ASP A 54 -5.53 -12.19 0.63
CA ASP A 54 -6.19 -12.27 1.94
C ASP A 54 -5.63 -11.25 2.93
N LEU A 55 -6.35 -11.05 4.04
CA LEU A 55 -5.98 -10.09 5.09
C LEU A 55 -5.00 -10.67 6.12
N LYS A 56 -4.41 -11.85 5.87
CA LYS A 56 -3.46 -12.44 6.82
C LYS A 56 -2.14 -11.67 6.78
N GLN A 57 -1.49 -11.60 7.93
CA GLN A 57 -0.16 -11.00 8.05
C GLN A 57 0.93 -12.04 7.70
N GLY A 58 1.09 -12.33 6.42
CA GLY A 58 2.01 -13.37 5.93
C GLY A 58 3.32 -12.86 5.34
N VAL A 59 3.38 -11.58 4.95
CA VAL A 59 4.56 -10.96 4.34
C VAL A 59 5.45 -10.37 5.43
N ALA A 60 6.78 -10.43 5.29
CA ALA A 60 7.65 -9.74 6.23
C ALA A 60 7.66 -8.23 5.92
N THR A 61 7.60 -7.37 6.94
CA THR A 61 7.61 -5.91 6.73
C THR A 61 8.88 -5.44 5.99
N THR A 62 10.02 -6.10 6.22
CA THR A 62 11.26 -5.91 5.44
C THR A 62 11.08 -6.06 3.94
N GLU A 63 10.19 -6.95 3.48
CA GLU A 63 9.97 -7.15 2.04
C GLU A 63 9.23 -5.97 1.44
N TYR A 64 8.24 -5.42 2.16
CA TYR A 64 7.57 -4.21 1.73
C TYR A 64 8.54 -3.01 1.71
N ALA A 65 9.41 -2.91 2.72
CA ALA A 65 10.47 -1.88 2.75
C ALA A 65 11.44 -2.03 1.57
N ALA A 66 11.95 -3.25 1.32
CA ALA A 66 12.86 -3.55 0.22
C ALA A 66 12.23 -3.27 -1.16
N LEU A 67 10.93 -3.53 -1.31
CA LEU A 67 10.19 -3.22 -2.52
C LEU A 67 10.18 -1.71 -2.81
N ASN A 68 9.87 -0.89 -1.80
CA ASN A 68 9.86 0.58 -1.95
C ASN A 68 11.28 1.12 -2.19
N GLN A 69 12.27 0.63 -1.45
CA GLN A 69 13.67 1.01 -1.65
C GLN A 69 14.15 0.70 -3.07
N ALA A 70 13.83 -0.47 -3.62
CA ALA A 70 14.21 -0.82 -4.98
C ALA A 70 13.60 0.13 -6.04
N VAL A 71 12.37 0.62 -5.82
CA VAL A 71 11.77 1.65 -6.69
C VAL A 71 12.54 2.97 -6.58
N GLU A 72 12.90 3.40 -5.36
CA GLU A 72 13.67 4.63 -5.16
C GLU A 72 15.04 4.55 -5.83
N GLU A 73 15.75 3.44 -5.64
CA GLU A 73 17.07 3.20 -6.24
C GLU A 73 16.99 3.16 -7.77
N PHE A 74 15.97 2.49 -8.34
CA PHE A 74 15.82 2.38 -9.78
C PHE A 74 15.61 3.75 -10.46
N TYR A 75 14.86 4.65 -9.83
CA TYR A 75 14.57 5.99 -10.37
C TYR A 75 15.48 7.10 -9.83
N GLY A 76 16.33 6.81 -8.84
CA GLY A 76 17.18 7.78 -8.16
C GLY A 76 16.42 9.02 -7.72
N ARG A 77 16.80 10.19 -8.24
CA ARG A 77 16.17 11.49 -7.92
C ARG A 77 14.66 11.53 -8.22
N ALA A 78 14.18 10.72 -9.15
CA ALA A 78 12.76 10.62 -9.50
C ALA A 78 11.99 9.62 -8.62
N GLY A 79 12.66 8.91 -7.71
CA GLY A 79 12.09 7.85 -6.85
C GLY A 79 10.86 8.31 -6.06
N LYS A 80 10.96 9.44 -5.36
CA LYS A 80 9.84 10.02 -4.60
C LYS A 80 8.60 10.26 -5.48
N GLY A 81 8.80 10.83 -6.66
CA GLY A 81 7.70 11.08 -7.60
C GLY A 81 7.08 9.78 -8.12
N MET A 82 7.90 8.73 -8.30
CA MET A 82 7.40 7.42 -8.71
C MET A 82 6.61 6.72 -7.59
N LEU A 83 7.12 6.72 -6.36
CA LEU A 83 6.42 6.18 -5.21
C LEU A 83 5.08 6.87 -4.99
N GLN A 84 4.98 8.18 -5.22
CA GLN A 84 3.69 8.89 -5.18
C GLN A 84 2.71 8.41 -6.26
N ARG A 85 3.20 8.11 -7.48
CA ARG A 85 2.35 7.56 -8.56
C ARG A 85 1.87 6.15 -8.23
N ILE A 86 2.78 5.30 -7.73
CA ILE A 86 2.47 3.95 -7.26
C ILE A 86 1.46 4.00 -6.11
N GLY A 87 1.70 4.84 -5.10
CA GLY A 87 0.79 5.02 -3.96
C GLY A 87 -0.62 5.47 -4.39
N ARG A 88 -0.73 6.34 -5.40
CA ARG A 88 -2.03 6.71 -5.99
C ARG A 88 -2.72 5.53 -6.67
N ALA A 89 -1.98 4.68 -7.38
CA ALA A 89 -2.53 3.48 -8.00
C ALA A 89 -2.97 2.46 -6.93
N THR A 90 -2.15 2.19 -5.91
CA THR A 90 -2.51 1.35 -4.76
C THR A 90 -3.76 1.85 -4.03
N PHE A 91 -3.84 3.16 -3.79
CA PHE A 91 -5.01 3.77 -3.14
C PHE A 91 -6.28 3.57 -3.96
N ARG A 92 -6.21 3.72 -5.29
CA ARG A 92 -7.35 3.49 -6.18
C ARG A 92 -7.84 2.05 -6.09
N TYR A 93 -6.94 1.06 -6.08
CA TYR A 93 -7.31 -0.34 -5.87
C TYR A 93 -8.03 -0.54 -4.53
N GLY A 94 -7.48 0.02 -3.44
CA GLY A 94 -8.11 -0.08 -2.12
C GLY A 94 -9.50 0.56 -2.05
N VAL A 95 -9.70 1.72 -2.69
CA VAL A 95 -11.00 2.39 -2.74
C VAL A 95 -12.01 1.63 -3.61
N GLU A 96 -11.60 1.10 -4.77
CA GLU A 96 -12.51 0.34 -5.65
C GLU A 96 -12.95 -0.99 -5.02
N GLU A 97 -12.01 -1.68 -4.35
CA GLU A 97 -12.29 -2.93 -3.65
C GLU A 97 -13.22 -2.69 -2.43
N GLN A 98 -12.97 -1.64 -1.64
CA GLN A 98 -13.87 -1.24 -0.56
C GLN A 98 -15.22 -0.72 -1.06
N ALA A 99 -15.27 0.04 -2.16
CA ALA A 99 -16.53 0.55 -2.71
C ALA A 99 -17.47 -0.59 -3.13
N THR A 100 -16.91 -1.69 -3.64
CA THR A 100 -17.64 -2.92 -3.97
C THR A 100 -18.22 -3.57 -2.70
N LEU A 101 -17.47 -3.58 -1.60
CA LEU A 101 -17.92 -4.10 -0.30
C LEU A 101 -18.96 -3.18 0.37
N MET A 102 -18.83 -1.86 0.17
CA MET A 102 -19.70 -0.82 0.72
C MET A 102 -20.99 -0.63 -0.08
N ASN A 103 -21.58 -1.68 -0.65
CA ASN A 103 -22.78 -1.71 -1.50
C ASN A 103 -24.04 -1.00 -0.94
N VAL A 104 -23.94 -0.35 0.22
CA VAL A 104 -24.97 0.37 0.99
C VAL A 104 -24.66 1.88 1.13
N ALA A 105 -23.42 2.35 0.91
CA ALA A 105 -23.04 3.75 1.12
C ALA A 105 -23.03 4.62 -0.16
N GLY A 106 -23.12 4.01 -1.35
CA GLY A 106 -22.88 4.70 -2.63
C GLY A 106 -23.78 5.90 -2.92
N ALA A 107 -25.05 5.87 -2.49
CA ALA A 107 -25.97 7.00 -2.69
C ALA A 107 -25.69 8.16 -1.70
N ALA A 108 -25.50 7.84 -0.42
CA ALA A 108 -25.21 8.83 0.62
C ALA A 108 -23.84 9.51 0.39
N LEU A 109 -22.82 8.74 -0.04
CA LEU A 109 -21.52 9.30 -0.40
C LEU A 109 -21.61 10.27 -1.58
N LYS A 110 -22.45 9.99 -2.59
CA LYS A 110 -22.60 10.86 -3.77
C LYS A 110 -23.16 12.25 -3.44
N VAL A 111 -24.06 12.35 -2.46
CA VAL A 111 -24.66 13.62 -2.03
C VAL A 111 -23.84 14.34 -0.94
N MET A 112 -22.92 13.64 -0.30
CA MET A 112 -22.04 14.20 0.73
C MET A 112 -21.12 15.30 0.15
N PRO A 113 -20.95 16.46 0.83
CA PRO A 113 -19.99 17.48 0.43
C PRO A 113 -18.58 16.92 0.29
N ARG A 114 -17.81 17.40 -0.70
CA ARG A 114 -16.50 16.84 -1.06
C ARG A 114 -15.57 16.66 0.14
N LYS A 115 -15.42 17.68 0.98
CA LYS A 115 -14.53 17.64 2.16
C LYS A 115 -14.94 16.54 3.15
N MET A 116 -16.23 16.45 3.45
CA MET A 116 -16.79 15.42 4.33
C MET A 116 -16.62 14.02 3.74
N ARG A 117 -16.80 13.87 2.42
CA ARG A 117 -16.61 12.60 1.71
C ARG A 117 -15.17 12.11 1.80
N VAL A 118 -14.20 13.01 1.59
CA VAL A 118 -12.77 12.68 1.71
C VAL A 118 -12.44 12.24 3.14
N LYS A 119 -12.85 13.03 4.15
CA LYS A 119 -12.65 12.66 5.56
C LYS A 119 -13.23 11.29 5.89
N PHE A 120 -14.47 11.04 5.46
CA PHE A 120 -15.15 9.78 5.69
C PHE A 120 -14.39 8.60 5.08
N ILE A 121 -14.01 8.68 3.80
CA ILE A 121 -13.27 7.61 3.11
C ILE A 121 -11.93 7.35 3.82
N LEU A 122 -11.15 8.41 4.09
CA LEU A 122 -9.85 8.27 4.76
C LEU A 122 -9.99 7.64 6.15
N THR A 123 -11.01 8.05 6.91
CA THR A 123 -11.27 7.50 8.26
C THR A 123 -11.64 6.02 8.19
N GLN A 124 -12.52 5.63 7.25
CA GLN A 124 -12.92 4.24 7.09
C GLN A 124 -11.76 3.36 6.61
N MET A 125 -10.90 3.87 5.73
CA MET A 125 -9.70 3.17 5.30
C MET A 125 -8.70 3.01 6.45
N ALA A 126 -8.40 4.08 7.18
CA ALA A 126 -7.53 4.04 8.36
C ALA A 126 -8.02 3.01 9.37
N LYS A 127 -9.33 3.05 9.71
CA LYS A 127 -9.96 2.07 10.59
C LYS A 127 -9.79 0.63 10.06
N SER A 128 -10.08 0.40 8.78
CA SER A 128 -9.98 -0.94 8.19
C SER A 128 -8.54 -1.48 8.22
N LEU A 129 -7.54 -0.62 8.04
CA LEU A 129 -6.12 -1.01 8.13
C LEU A 129 -5.72 -1.33 9.57
N MET A 130 -6.14 -0.52 10.54
CA MET A 130 -5.90 -0.77 11.96
C MET A 130 -6.61 -2.04 12.46
N ASP A 131 -7.82 -2.34 11.95
CA ASP A 131 -8.56 -3.57 12.28
C ASP A 131 -7.82 -4.85 11.79
N VAL A 132 -7.03 -4.74 10.71
CA VAL A 132 -6.24 -5.85 10.13
C VAL A 132 -4.88 -6.02 10.82
N ASN A 133 -4.30 -4.92 11.32
CA ASN A 133 -3.02 -4.94 11.99
C ASN A 133 -3.03 -4.05 13.25
N ALA A 134 -3.08 -4.71 14.41
CA ALA A 134 -3.07 -4.05 15.71
C ALA A 134 -1.81 -3.22 16.00
N GLU A 135 -0.72 -3.42 15.24
CA GLU A 135 0.49 -2.60 15.34
C GLU A 135 0.46 -1.36 14.45
N THR A 136 -0.55 -1.25 13.58
CA THR A 136 -0.77 -0.08 12.73
C THR A 136 -1.59 0.95 13.51
N ASP A 137 -1.12 2.18 13.51
CA ASP A 137 -1.82 3.34 14.09
C ASP A 137 -1.84 4.45 13.04
N ILE A 138 -3.03 4.91 12.65
CA ILE A 138 -3.25 5.89 11.58
C ILE A 138 -4.26 6.92 12.07
N GLU A 139 -3.86 8.20 12.09
CA GLU A 139 -4.72 9.29 12.53
C GLU A 139 -5.03 10.24 11.37
N VAL A 140 -6.31 10.36 11.02
CA VAL A 140 -6.74 11.33 10.01
C VAL A 140 -6.83 12.73 10.63
N GLN A 141 -5.83 13.56 10.37
CA GLN A 141 -5.79 14.95 10.82
C GLN A 141 -6.20 15.91 9.69
N GLU A 142 -6.93 16.96 10.05
CA GLU A 142 -7.36 18.00 9.13
C GLU A 142 -6.45 19.23 9.27
N THR A 143 -5.93 19.71 8.15
CA THR A 143 -5.04 20.88 8.06
C THR A 143 -5.62 21.92 7.10
N ASP A 144 -5.00 23.10 7.03
CA ASP A 144 -5.36 24.14 6.06
C ASP A 144 -5.17 23.67 4.60
N GLU A 145 -4.25 22.74 4.36
CA GLU A 145 -3.92 22.20 3.03
C GLU A 145 -4.76 20.97 2.66
N GLY A 146 -5.45 20.33 3.62
CA GLY A 146 -6.29 19.17 3.37
C GLY A 146 -6.35 18.17 4.54
N PHE A 147 -6.12 16.90 4.24
CA PHE A 147 -6.07 15.82 5.23
C PHE A 147 -4.72 15.12 5.18
N VAL A 148 -4.18 14.78 6.34
CA VAL A 148 -2.98 13.96 6.51
C VAL A 148 -3.34 12.71 7.32
N LEU A 149 -2.55 11.64 7.17
CA LEU A 149 -2.72 10.32 7.78
C LEU A 149 -1.60 10.03 8.77
#